data_AF-A0A2E1HBX9-F1
#
_entry.id   AF-A0A2E1HBX9-F1
#
_cell.length_a   1.000
_cell.length_b   1.000
_cell.length_c   1.000
_cell.angle_alpha   90.00
_cell.angle_beta   90.00
_cell.angle_gamma   90.00
#
_symmetry.space_group_name_H-M   'P 1'
#
loop_
_entity.id
_entity.type
_entity.pdbx_description
1 polymer ?
#
loop_
_entity_poly.entity_id
_entity_poly.type
_entity_poly.pdbx_seq_one_letter_code
_entity_poly.pdbx_strand_id
1 'polypeptide(L)'
;MAACVLAASPAALAHDVTSDASRITASAADLSLAYNTQTDLSFRRGLQIRLAWTGDYAGPFSGMIEARTLRAIRDFQARHGMNADGVISETMLQALVDLSDKAQRDLGVAMVDDAVTGGRLPVPLNLVSDRGPTEVGNLWRSSDEAVELETVRIADTGQTLAGLYATLSQPTAQRSVKEAEKADDWFTVSGSERGRRYFMRFAASGSDLRGFSMSYAPDRADEVAPFVTVASQLFEPFAGEPGSPLVADAKPNPFSSMLARRRTASEGEARYAMAGPNDGTAGANLFELPRERRYGSAGLEPAQGVSPQPGTPAFDMAGSGFVVAKGWLLTNAHVVRGCKAVEVGSDMTATDIRIDDQNDLALVHVEASLGEPLAISATKPRLGEDILALGFPLRSILADSLNVTRGNVSSLLGLMNDPRYLQISAPVQPGNSGGPLVDLAGRVVGVVTAKLDAVAVADATGDIPQSINFAIRPDAVAAFLHANDIAFRTADPKSPLESVPDATAGVKDAVYPVVCTD
;
A
#
# COMPACT_ATOMS: atom_id res chain seq x y z
N MET A 1 1.07 -18.76 33.14
CA MET A 1 2.21 -19.71 33.05
C MET A 1 2.28 -20.13 31.59
N ALA A 2 3.35 -19.99 30.82
CA ALA A 2 4.77 -19.73 31.05
C ALA A 2 5.22 -18.65 30.05
N ALA A 3 5.88 -17.56 30.46
CA ALA A 3 7.30 -17.42 30.75
C ALA A 3 8.21 -17.63 29.51
N CYS A 4 8.79 -16.50 29.04
CA CYS A 4 10.11 -16.30 28.42
C CYS A 4 10.66 -17.34 27.44
N VAL A 5 11.08 -16.89 26.25
CA VAL A 5 12.51 -16.71 25.90
C VAL A 5 12.64 -15.62 24.82
N LEU A 6 13.12 -14.45 25.24
CA LEU A 6 13.95 -13.55 24.43
C LEU A 6 15.37 -14.13 24.42
N ALA A 7 15.94 -14.41 23.25
CA ALA A 7 17.39 -14.49 23.05
C ALA A 7 17.74 -14.52 21.54
N ALA A 8 17.92 -13.35 20.94
CA ALA A 8 18.99 -13.09 19.97
C ALA A 8 19.23 -11.57 19.87
N SER A 9 20.48 -11.18 20.02
CA SER A 9 20.97 -9.82 20.27
C SER A 9 20.78 -8.83 19.11
N PRO A 10 20.72 -7.51 19.40
CA PRO A 10 20.65 -6.43 18.42
C PRO A 10 22.02 -6.13 17.78
N ALA A 11 22.69 -7.13 17.21
CA ALA A 11 24.06 -7.00 16.71
C ALA A 11 24.18 -6.53 15.25
N ALA A 12 23.10 -6.50 14.46
CA ALA A 12 23.18 -6.11 13.04
C ALA A 12 22.90 -4.61 12.77
N LEU A 13 22.56 -3.83 13.79
CA LEU A 13 22.46 -2.36 13.71
C LEU A 13 23.37 -1.64 14.73
N ALA A 14 24.21 -2.37 15.48
CA ALA A 14 25.15 -1.82 16.46
C ALA A 14 26.63 -2.15 16.20
N HIS A 15 26.96 -2.96 15.18
CA HIS A 15 28.35 -3.27 14.82
C HIS A 15 28.65 -2.97 13.34
N ASP A 16 28.44 -1.72 12.94
CA ASP A 16 29.36 -1.06 11.99
C ASP A 16 29.34 0.48 12.12
N VAL A 17 29.04 0.99 13.33
CA VAL A 17 29.06 2.44 13.64
C VAL A 17 29.98 2.74 14.83
N THR A 18 30.74 1.75 15.32
CA THR A 18 31.60 1.91 16.51
C THR A 18 33.03 1.44 16.28
N SER A 19 33.72 2.00 15.29
CA SER A 19 35.17 2.18 15.38
C SER A 19 35.66 3.29 14.46
N ASP A 20 35.10 4.49 14.58
CA ASP A 20 35.95 5.66 14.53
C ASP A 20 35.30 6.80 15.30
N ALA A 21 36.05 7.35 16.25
CA ALA A 21 35.62 8.48 17.06
C ALA A 21 35.68 9.75 16.21
N SER A 22 34.68 9.93 15.34
CA SER A 22 34.24 11.24 14.88
C SER A 22 32.73 11.19 14.72
N ARG A 23 32.04 12.12 15.38
CA ARG A 23 30.59 12.29 15.32
C ARG A 23 30.15 12.41 13.87
N ILE A 24 29.59 11.36 13.30
CA ILE A 24 28.63 11.51 12.20
C ILE A 24 27.27 11.59 12.89
N THR A 25 26.88 12.80 13.30
CA THR A 25 25.46 13.09 13.39
C THR A 25 24.91 12.89 11.98
N ALA A 26 24.31 11.73 11.70
CA ALA A 26 23.62 11.53 10.43
C ALA A 26 22.65 12.71 10.28
N SER A 27 22.84 13.50 9.23
CA SER A 27 21.97 14.65 9.00
C SER A 27 20.55 14.14 8.73
N ALA A 28 19.54 15.00 8.90
CA ALA A 28 18.16 14.62 8.53
C ALA A 28 18.07 14.17 7.05
N ALA A 29 18.96 14.66 6.19
CA ALA A 29 19.06 14.23 4.80
C ALA A 29 19.60 12.78 4.69
N ASP A 30 20.67 12.46 5.42
CA ASP A 30 21.27 11.10 5.42
C ASP A 30 20.28 10.07 5.95
N LEU A 31 19.55 10.42 7.02
CA LEU A 31 18.54 9.55 7.62
C LEU A 31 17.31 9.37 6.72
N SER A 32 16.87 10.43 6.03
CA SER A 32 15.80 10.35 5.03
C SER A 32 16.21 9.42 3.88
N LEU A 33 17.44 9.59 3.37
CA LEU A 33 17.98 8.76 2.31
C LEU A 33 18.07 7.30 2.75
N ALA A 34 18.60 7.03 3.95
CA ALA A 34 18.69 5.69 4.51
C ALA A 34 17.30 5.03 4.57
N TYR A 35 16.28 5.71 5.11
CA TYR A 35 14.94 5.13 5.11
C TYR A 35 14.39 4.90 3.71
N ASN A 36 14.51 5.87 2.81
CA ASN A 36 13.93 5.74 1.47
C ASN A 36 14.62 4.67 0.61
N THR A 37 15.88 4.34 0.92
CA THR A 37 16.68 3.37 0.16
C THR A 37 16.80 2.00 0.83
N GLN A 38 16.67 1.90 2.15
CA GLN A 38 16.93 0.68 2.92
C GLN A 38 15.68 0.07 3.55
N THR A 39 14.50 0.67 3.37
CA THR A 39 13.24 0.11 3.86
C THR A 39 12.27 -0.11 2.70
N ASP A 40 11.19 -0.86 2.95
CA ASP A 40 10.15 -1.09 1.95
C ASP A 40 9.14 0.07 1.89
N LEU A 41 8.58 0.32 0.69
CA LEU A 41 7.55 1.34 0.50
C LEU A 41 6.32 1.09 1.38
N SER A 42 5.90 -0.18 1.51
CA SER A 42 4.80 -0.60 2.36
C SER A 42 5.06 -0.30 3.82
N PHE A 43 6.28 -0.57 4.32
CA PHE A 43 6.69 -0.21 5.67
C PHE A 43 6.60 1.30 5.91
N ARG A 44 7.16 2.11 5.00
CA ARG A 44 7.15 3.58 5.16
C ARG A 44 5.75 4.17 5.08
N ARG A 45 4.90 3.64 4.20
CA ARG A 45 3.50 4.05 4.08
C ARG A 45 2.71 3.66 5.33
N GLY A 46 2.88 2.42 5.80
CA GLY A 46 2.30 1.94 7.06
C GLY A 46 2.73 2.79 8.25
N LEU A 47 4.01 3.17 8.32
CA LEU A 47 4.54 4.09 9.33
C LEU A 47 3.83 5.45 9.30
N GLN A 48 3.68 6.06 8.13
CA GLN A 48 2.98 7.34 7.99
C GLN A 48 1.50 7.25 8.41
N ILE A 49 0.83 6.16 8.05
CA ILE A 49 -0.57 5.90 8.43
C ILE A 49 -0.68 5.76 9.95
N ARG A 50 0.20 4.97 10.58
CA ARG A 50 0.17 4.77 12.03
C ARG A 50 0.53 6.06 12.78
N LEU A 51 1.51 6.81 12.30
CA LEU A 51 1.83 8.14 12.84
C LEU A 51 0.66 9.13 12.68
N ALA A 52 -0.15 8.99 11.62
CA ALA A 52 -1.37 9.77 11.47
C ALA A 52 -2.43 9.38 12.51
N TRP A 53 -2.62 8.09 12.77
CA TRP A 53 -3.53 7.61 13.83
C TRP A 53 -3.13 8.07 15.23
N THR A 54 -1.83 8.26 15.50
CA THR A 54 -1.34 8.79 16.78
C THR A 54 -1.27 10.32 16.84
N GLY A 55 -1.65 10.99 15.75
CA GLY A 55 -1.71 12.44 15.63
C GLY A 55 -0.36 13.13 15.37
N ASP A 56 0.70 12.38 15.06
CA ASP A 56 2.04 12.93 14.79
C ASP A 56 2.25 13.34 13.33
N TYR A 57 1.50 12.74 12.40
CA TYR A 57 1.71 12.95 10.97
C TYR A 57 0.45 13.47 10.27
N ALA A 58 0.59 14.64 9.64
CA ALA A 58 -0.43 15.25 8.78
C ALA A 58 0.18 15.50 7.38
N GLY A 59 0.07 14.53 6.50
CA GLY A 59 0.61 14.60 5.14
C GLY A 59 0.18 13.42 4.26
N PRO A 60 0.62 13.41 2.99
CA PRO A 60 0.28 12.32 2.07
C PRO A 60 0.96 11.01 2.50
N PHE A 61 0.23 9.90 2.39
CA PHE A 61 0.77 8.57 2.63
C PHE A 61 1.54 8.07 1.39
N SER A 62 2.55 8.83 0.96
CA SER A 62 3.37 8.50 -0.21
C SER A 62 4.39 7.39 0.08
N GLY A 63 4.64 7.11 1.36
CA GLY A 63 5.76 6.28 1.80
C GLY A 63 7.11 6.96 1.64
N MET A 64 7.20 8.24 1.26
CA MET A 64 8.48 8.96 1.27
C MET A 64 8.79 9.48 2.67
N ILE A 65 9.91 9.06 3.25
CA ILE A 65 10.43 9.66 4.49
C ILE A 65 11.17 10.93 4.13
N GLU A 66 10.49 12.05 4.27
CA GLU A 66 11.05 13.39 4.09
C GLU A 66 11.14 14.12 5.43
N ALA A 67 11.52 15.40 5.40
CA ALA A 67 11.60 16.25 6.59
C ALA A 67 10.30 16.25 7.43
N ARG A 68 9.12 16.14 6.79
CA ARG A 68 7.83 16.06 7.48
C ARG A 68 7.68 14.74 8.24
N THR A 69 7.98 13.61 7.59
CA THR A 69 7.85 12.29 8.21
C THR A 69 8.90 12.10 9.31
N LEU A 70 10.15 12.55 9.10
CA LEU A 70 11.18 12.54 10.15
C LEU A 70 10.82 13.39 11.36
N ARG A 71 10.17 14.54 11.14
CA ARG A 71 9.66 15.36 12.25
C ARG A 71 8.60 14.59 13.04
N ALA A 72 7.63 13.98 12.37
CA ALA A 72 6.60 13.17 13.03
C ALA A 72 7.18 12.00 13.85
N ILE A 73 8.21 11.31 13.32
CA ILE A 73 8.94 10.27 14.05
C ILE A 73 9.55 10.83 15.34
N ARG A 74 10.25 11.97 15.26
CA ARG A 74 10.90 12.60 16.42
C ARG A 74 9.89 13.13 17.43
N ASP A 75 8.79 13.70 16.96
CA ASP A 75 7.71 14.18 17.81
C ASP A 75 7.07 13.02 18.56
N PHE A 76 6.77 11.89 17.89
CA PHE A 76 6.30 10.66 18.53
C PHE A 76 7.30 10.17 19.59
N GLN A 77 8.58 10.04 19.23
CA GLN A 77 9.63 9.62 20.16
C GLN A 77 9.66 10.53 21.41
N ALA A 78 9.66 11.84 21.22
CA ALA A 78 9.67 12.81 22.33
C ALA A 78 8.43 12.70 23.22
N ARG A 79 7.23 12.59 22.63
CA ARG A 79 5.96 12.47 23.38
C ARG A 79 5.91 11.21 24.23
N HIS A 80 6.58 10.14 23.79
CA HIS A 80 6.59 8.85 24.47
C HIS A 80 7.88 8.59 25.28
N GLY A 81 8.68 9.63 25.57
CA GLY A 81 9.84 9.54 26.44
C GLY A 81 11.03 8.78 25.85
N MET A 82 11.07 8.63 24.52
CA MET A 82 12.16 8.02 23.76
C MET A 82 13.17 9.08 23.30
N ASN A 83 14.35 8.63 22.86
CA ASN A 83 15.33 9.53 22.23
C ASN A 83 14.75 10.04 20.90
N ALA A 84 14.58 11.36 20.77
CA ALA A 84 14.02 12.01 19.58
C ALA A 84 15.07 12.18 18.45
N ASP A 85 15.77 11.10 18.11
CA ASP A 85 16.84 11.09 17.10
C ASP A 85 16.30 10.89 15.66
N GLY A 86 15.08 10.38 15.52
CA GLY A 86 14.47 10.01 14.25
C GLY A 86 14.78 8.57 13.82
N VAL A 87 15.51 7.80 14.64
CA VAL A 87 15.82 6.38 14.40
C VAL A 87 14.66 5.50 14.90
N ILE A 88 14.02 4.79 13.99
CA ILE A 88 12.89 3.92 14.28
C ILE A 88 13.43 2.68 15.01
N SER A 89 13.23 2.64 16.32
CA SER A 89 13.57 1.49 17.16
C SER A 89 12.40 0.52 17.25
N GLU A 90 12.69 -0.72 17.66
CA GLU A 90 11.66 -1.73 17.95
C GLU A 90 10.68 -1.23 19.02
N THR A 91 11.17 -0.59 20.07
CA THR A 91 10.33 0.02 21.13
C THR A 91 9.39 1.08 20.57
N MET A 92 9.87 1.91 19.63
CA MET A 92 9.04 2.91 18.97
C MET A 92 7.95 2.25 18.13
N LEU A 93 8.31 1.27 17.30
CA LEU A 93 7.37 0.56 16.44
C LEU A 93 6.27 -0.13 17.25
N GLN A 94 6.63 -0.83 18.33
CA GLN A 94 5.66 -1.50 19.19
C GLN A 94 4.66 -0.49 19.78
N ALA A 95 5.16 0.59 20.38
CA ALA A 95 4.31 1.63 20.96
C ALA A 95 3.39 2.26 19.90
N LEU A 96 3.93 2.53 18.71
CA LEU A 96 3.17 3.12 17.61
C LEU A 96 2.06 2.19 17.11
N VAL A 97 2.34 0.90 17.00
CA VAL A 97 1.34 -0.12 16.64
C VAL A 97 0.24 -0.18 17.69
N ASP A 98 0.60 -0.33 18.97
CA ASP A 98 -0.36 -0.45 20.07
C ASP A 98 -1.30 0.75 20.16
N LEU A 99 -0.75 1.96 20.04
CA LEU A 99 -1.51 3.22 20.10
C LEU A 99 -2.40 3.40 18.88
N SER A 100 -1.89 3.14 17.67
CA SER A 100 -2.65 3.21 16.43
C SER A 100 -3.83 2.23 16.45
N ASP A 101 -3.59 0.97 16.82
CA ASP A 101 -4.63 -0.06 16.84
C ASP A 101 -5.67 0.22 17.91
N LYS A 102 -5.23 0.75 19.07
CA LYS A 102 -6.16 1.20 20.11
C LYS A 102 -7.05 2.33 19.58
N ALA A 103 -6.49 3.35 18.94
CA ALA A 103 -7.27 4.46 18.39
C ALA A 103 -8.34 3.99 17.40
N GLN A 104 -7.98 3.07 16.49
CA GLN A 104 -8.93 2.49 15.53
C GLN A 104 -10.04 1.68 16.21
N ARG A 105 -9.68 0.83 17.18
CA ARG A 105 -10.65 0.03 17.95
C ARG A 105 -11.59 0.89 18.78
N ASP A 106 -11.07 1.92 19.45
CA ASP A 106 -11.86 2.84 20.26
C ASP A 106 -12.91 3.54 19.38
N LEU A 107 -12.52 3.99 18.20
CA LEU A 107 -13.40 4.67 17.25
C LEU A 107 -14.35 3.73 16.48
N GLY A 108 -14.08 2.42 16.44
CA GLY A 108 -14.87 1.46 15.66
C GLY A 108 -14.92 1.85 14.18
N VAL A 109 -13.77 2.25 13.64
CA VAL A 109 -13.65 2.73 12.26
C VAL A 109 -14.11 1.63 11.32
N ALA A 110 -14.94 1.93 10.32
CA ALA A 110 -15.37 1.03 9.25
C ALA A 110 -15.38 1.73 7.89
N MET A 111 -14.97 1.02 6.82
CA MET A 111 -15.22 1.51 5.46
C MET A 111 -16.72 1.37 5.15
N VAL A 112 -17.36 2.49 4.82
CA VAL A 112 -18.80 2.55 4.52
C VAL A 112 -18.99 3.01 3.09
N ASP A 113 -19.77 2.23 2.34
CA ASP A 113 -20.32 2.62 1.04
C ASP A 113 -21.57 3.48 1.25
N ASP A 114 -21.48 4.76 0.94
CA ASP A 114 -22.63 5.66 0.97
C ASP A 114 -23.38 5.60 -0.37
N ALA A 115 -24.45 4.81 -0.40
CA ALA A 115 -25.30 4.69 -1.58
C ALA A 115 -25.94 6.03 -1.99
N VAL A 116 -26.07 7.03 -1.11
CA VAL A 116 -26.69 8.31 -1.45
C VAL A 116 -25.78 9.13 -2.38
N THR A 117 -24.49 9.19 -2.06
CA THR A 117 -23.51 9.96 -2.84
C THR A 117 -22.72 9.11 -3.83
N GLY A 118 -22.71 7.78 -3.67
CA GLY A 118 -21.85 6.86 -4.42
C GLY A 118 -20.37 6.95 -4.00
N GLY A 119 -20.08 7.54 -2.83
CA GLY A 119 -18.75 7.61 -2.25
C GLY A 119 -18.50 6.49 -1.23
N ARG A 120 -17.24 6.15 -1.01
CA ARG A 120 -16.79 5.25 0.05
C ARG A 120 -15.82 5.97 0.97
N LEU A 121 -16.05 5.89 2.28
CA LEU A 121 -15.21 6.56 3.28
C LEU A 121 -15.09 5.76 4.59
N PRO A 122 -14.00 5.93 5.35
CA PRO A 122 -13.97 5.49 6.75
C PRO A 122 -15.00 6.25 7.58
N VAL A 123 -15.67 5.58 8.51
CA VAL A 123 -16.64 6.13 9.46
C VAL A 123 -16.35 5.60 10.88
N PRO A 124 -16.27 6.45 11.93
CA PRO A 124 -16.00 6.01 13.29
C PRO A 124 -17.30 5.60 14.00
N LEU A 125 -17.73 4.34 13.81
CA LEU A 125 -19.08 3.87 14.19
C LEU A 125 -19.34 3.83 15.70
N ASN A 126 -18.29 3.84 16.54
CA ASN A 126 -18.46 3.97 17.99
C ASN A 126 -18.71 5.43 18.42
N LEU A 127 -18.34 6.39 17.58
CA LEU A 127 -18.45 7.83 17.87
C LEU A 127 -19.71 8.44 17.27
N VAL A 128 -20.09 8.03 16.06
CA VAL A 128 -21.23 8.59 15.32
C VAL A 128 -22.21 7.51 14.89
N SER A 129 -23.49 7.85 14.86
CA SER A 129 -24.54 6.97 14.34
C SER A 129 -25.17 7.57 13.09
N ASP A 130 -25.55 6.72 12.15
CA ASP A 130 -26.23 7.12 10.91
C ASP A 130 -27.58 7.81 11.23
N ARG A 131 -27.79 8.98 10.64
CA ARG A 131 -29.00 9.80 10.74
C ARG A 131 -29.80 9.80 9.43
N GLY A 132 -29.29 9.13 8.40
CA GLY A 132 -29.91 9.00 7.11
C GLY A 132 -29.65 10.18 6.16
N PRO A 133 -30.34 10.18 5.01
CA PRO A 133 -30.06 11.09 3.91
C PRO A 133 -30.40 12.54 4.27
N THR A 134 -29.62 13.46 3.71
CA THR A 134 -29.82 14.89 3.75
C THR A 134 -30.15 15.42 2.35
N GLU A 135 -30.27 16.74 2.21
CA GLU A 135 -30.48 17.38 0.90
C GLU A 135 -29.27 17.19 -0.04
N VAL A 136 -28.09 16.87 0.52
CA VAL A 136 -26.84 16.82 -0.23
C VAL A 136 -26.09 15.50 -0.12
N GLY A 137 -26.47 14.59 0.77
CA GLY A 137 -25.79 13.30 0.92
C GLY A 137 -26.33 12.52 2.11
N ASN A 138 -25.46 12.02 2.99
CA ASN A 138 -25.84 11.24 4.18
C ASN A 138 -25.14 11.76 5.44
N LEU A 139 -25.84 11.81 6.57
CA LEU A 139 -25.33 12.37 7.83
C LEU A 139 -25.12 11.30 8.89
N TRP A 140 -23.93 11.27 9.48
CA TRP A 140 -23.63 10.58 10.73
C TRP A 140 -23.37 11.60 11.83
N ARG A 141 -23.93 11.37 13.03
CA ARG A 141 -23.84 12.31 14.14
C ARG A 141 -23.76 11.60 15.49
N SER A 142 -22.85 12.08 16.35
CA SER A 142 -22.75 11.62 17.74
C SER A 142 -24.01 11.95 18.54
N SER A 143 -24.31 11.18 19.60
CA SER A 143 -25.52 11.37 20.40
C SER A 143 -25.60 12.74 21.10
N ASP A 144 -24.45 13.34 21.39
CA ASP A 144 -24.30 14.67 22.01
C ASP A 144 -24.19 15.81 20.99
N GLU A 145 -24.31 15.51 19.69
CA GLU A 145 -24.12 16.45 18.57
C GLU A 145 -22.73 17.11 18.52
N ALA A 146 -21.76 16.60 19.29
CA ALA A 146 -20.41 17.14 19.33
C ALA A 146 -19.60 16.79 18.08
N VAL A 147 -19.98 15.76 17.32
CA VAL A 147 -19.29 15.29 16.11
C VAL A 147 -20.30 15.00 15.00
N GLU A 148 -20.03 15.51 13.80
CA GLU A 148 -20.83 15.32 12.60
C GLU A 148 -19.92 14.98 11.43
N LEU A 149 -20.26 13.90 10.72
CA LEU A 149 -19.69 13.51 9.44
C LEU A 149 -20.82 13.52 8.42
N GLU A 150 -20.64 14.20 7.31
CA GLU A 150 -21.67 14.21 6.25
C GLU A 150 -21.01 14.09 4.89
N THR A 151 -21.44 13.11 4.10
CA THR A 151 -21.08 13.00 2.69
C THR A 151 -21.88 13.99 1.88
N VAL A 152 -21.31 14.43 0.76
CA VAL A 152 -21.89 15.47 -0.09
C VAL A 152 -21.75 15.05 -1.54
N ARG A 153 -22.82 15.21 -2.31
CA ARG A 153 -22.81 15.16 -3.75
C ARG A 153 -23.55 16.38 -4.31
N ILE A 154 -22.91 17.06 -5.26
CA ILE A 154 -23.45 18.19 -5.99
C ILE A 154 -23.32 17.86 -7.47
N ALA A 155 -24.45 17.57 -8.10
CA ALA A 155 -24.55 17.31 -9.53
C ALA A 155 -25.63 18.21 -10.15
N ASP A 156 -25.50 18.51 -11.44
CA ASP A 156 -26.54 19.18 -12.24
C ASP A 156 -26.95 20.60 -11.78
N THR A 157 -26.12 21.27 -10.98
CA THR A 157 -26.37 22.64 -10.49
C THR A 157 -25.60 23.73 -11.25
N GLY A 158 -24.67 23.34 -12.14
CA GLY A 158 -23.69 24.25 -12.74
C GLY A 158 -22.55 24.66 -11.81
N GLN A 159 -22.54 24.17 -10.56
CA GLN A 159 -21.44 24.38 -9.62
C GLN A 159 -20.17 23.65 -10.11
N THR A 160 -19.03 24.34 -10.06
CA THR A 160 -17.72 23.75 -10.39
C THR A 160 -16.88 23.56 -9.14
N LEU A 161 -15.92 22.64 -9.20
CA LEU A 161 -14.93 22.44 -8.12
C LEU A 161 -14.21 23.75 -7.79
N ALA A 162 -13.84 24.53 -8.82
CA ALA A 162 -13.18 25.81 -8.65
C ALA A 162 -14.07 26.87 -7.97
N GLY A 163 -15.33 26.98 -8.38
CA GLY A 163 -16.29 27.89 -7.75
C GLY A 163 -16.59 27.49 -6.30
N LEU A 164 -16.65 26.19 -6.04
CA LEU A 164 -16.91 25.64 -4.70
C LEU A 164 -15.73 25.95 -3.78
N TYR A 165 -14.51 25.67 -4.22
CA TYR A 165 -13.29 26.02 -3.51
C TYR A 165 -13.20 27.54 -3.23
N ALA A 166 -13.48 28.38 -4.23
CA ALA A 166 -13.45 29.83 -4.06
C ALA A 166 -14.43 30.34 -3.00
N THR A 167 -15.56 29.64 -2.81
CA THR A 167 -16.56 29.97 -1.78
C THR A 167 -16.14 29.48 -0.41
N LEU A 168 -15.60 28.26 -0.31
CA LEU A 168 -15.29 27.62 0.97
C LEU A 168 -13.95 28.07 1.57
N SER A 169 -12.99 28.46 0.74
CA SER A 169 -11.67 28.96 1.17
C SER A 169 -11.67 30.40 1.68
N GLN A 170 -12.82 31.11 1.61
CA GLN A 170 -12.93 32.49 2.07
C GLN A 170 -13.41 32.57 3.53
N PRO A 171 -12.75 33.32 4.42
CA PRO A 171 -13.25 33.56 5.76
C PRO A 171 -14.55 34.38 5.73
N THR A 172 -15.40 34.20 6.75
CA THR A 172 -16.64 34.98 6.95
C THR A 172 -16.68 35.50 8.39
N ALA A 173 -17.73 36.25 8.75
CA ALA A 173 -17.92 36.69 10.13
C ALA A 173 -18.05 35.53 11.14
N GLN A 174 -18.41 34.32 10.68
CA GLN A 174 -18.59 33.14 11.52
C GLN A 174 -17.59 32.02 11.22
N ARG A 175 -16.81 32.12 10.15
CA ARG A 175 -15.87 31.08 9.67
C ARG A 175 -14.46 31.63 9.54
N SER A 176 -13.50 30.98 10.20
CA SER A 176 -12.08 31.09 9.89
C SER A 176 -11.64 29.94 8.99
N VAL A 177 -10.66 30.20 8.14
CA VAL A 177 -9.99 29.20 7.32
C VAL A 177 -8.56 29.08 7.82
N LYS A 178 -8.17 27.87 8.22
CA LYS A 178 -6.83 27.56 8.72
C LYS A 178 -5.95 27.06 7.59
N GLU A 179 -6.44 26.08 6.84
CA GLU A 179 -5.75 25.48 5.69
C GLU A 179 -6.74 25.33 4.54
N ALA A 180 -6.28 25.62 3.32
CA ALA A 180 -7.03 25.40 2.10
C ALA A 180 -6.04 24.99 1.02
N GLU A 181 -6.25 23.81 0.43
CA GLU A 181 -5.40 23.25 -0.60
C GLU A 181 -6.27 22.83 -1.77
N LYS A 182 -5.78 23.04 -2.99
CA LYS A 182 -6.50 22.70 -4.21
C LYS A 182 -5.55 22.10 -5.24
N ALA A 183 -6.00 21.01 -5.84
CA ALA A 183 -5.48 20.41 -7.06
C ALA A 183 -6.49 20.56 -8.21
N ASP A 184 -6.21 19.94 -9.36
CA ASP A 184 -7.06 20.03 -10.55
C ASP A 184 -8.42 19.36 -10.35
N ASP A 185 -8.44 18.21 -9.67
CA ASP A 185 -9.58 17.32 -9.49
C ASP A 185 -10.07 17.23 -8.04
N TRP A 186 -9.36 17.78 -7.06
CA TRP A 186 -9.79 17.81 -5.66
C TRP A 186 -9.36 19.07 -4.89
N PHE A 187 -10.00 19.32 -3.74
CA PHE A 187 -9.54 20.30 -2.77
C PHE A 187 -9.84 19.86 -1.33
N THR A 188 -9.12 20.46 -0.37
CA THR A 188 -9.44 20.39 1.06
C THR A 188 -9.56 21.79 1.65
N VAL A 189 -10.43 21.95 2.65
CA VAL A 189 -10.53 23.18 3.47
C VAL A 189 -10.73 22.78 4.91
N SER A 190 -9.98 23.40 5.82
CA SER A 190 -10.16 23.22 7.26
C SER A 190 -10.13 24.56 7.99
N GLY A 191 -10.74 24.60 9.17
CA GLY A 191 -10.77 25.81 9.98
C GLY A 191 -11.70 25.69 11.17
N SER A 192 -12.23 26.82 11.59
CA SER A 192 -13.25 26.87 12.63
C SER A 192 -14.47 27.65 12.16
N GLU A 193 -15.66 27.16 12.46
CA GLU A 193 -16.90 27.85 12.14
C GLU A 193 -17.85 27.75 13.34
N ARG A 194 -18.39 28.90 13.77
CA ARG A 194 -19.31 29.01 14.92
C ARG A 194 -18.82 28.27 16.18
N GLY A 195 -17.51 28.31 16.42
CA GLY A 195 -16.87 27.68 17.58
C GLY A 195 -16.59 26.19 17.46
N ARG A 196 -16.88 25.55 16.32
CA ARG A 196 -16.53 24.15 16.02
C ARG A 196 -15.36 24.11 15.03
N ARG A 197 -14.57 23.05 15.09
CA ARG A 197 -13.58 22.75 14.05
C ARG A 197 -14.29 22.09 12.87
N TYR A 198 -13.81 22.33 11.66
CA TYR A 198 -14.29 21.63 10.47
C TYR A 198 -13.15 21.23 9.55
N PHE A 199 -13.41 20.18 8.77
CA PHE A 199 -12.62 19.74 7.63
C PHE A 199 -13.56 19.37 6.49
N MET A 200 -13.17 19.67 5.27
CA MET A 200 -13.91 19.37 4.05
C MET A 200 -12.93 18.82 3.02
N ARG A 201 -13.33 17.78 2.29
CA ARG A 201 -12.63 17.28 1.11
C ARG A 201 -13.64 17.06 0.00
N PHE A 202 -13.32 17.55 -1.20
CA PHE A 202 -14.14 17.40 -2.38
C PHE A 202 -13.28 16.98 -3.56
N ALA A 203 -13.87 16.18 -4.46
CA ALA A 203 -13.31 15.81 -5.74
C ALA A 203 -14.36 15.99 -6.85
N ALA A 204 -13.90 16.09 -8.08
CA ALA A 204 -14.73 16.26 -9.26
C ALA A 204 -14.49 15.16 -10.29
N SER A 205 -15.57 14.72 -10.92
CA SER A 205 -15.56 13.95 -12.17
C SER A 205 -16.54 14.60 -13.13
N GLY A 206 -16.01 15.37 -14.09
CA GLY A 206 -16.82 16.24 -14.93
C GLY A 206 -17.60 17.29 -14.11
N SER A 207 -18.93 17.26 -14.18
CA SER A 207 -19.83 18.13 -13.42
C SER A 207 -20.33 17.53 -12.10
N ASP A 208 -19.98 16.28 -11.78
CA ASP A 208 -20.34 15.62 -10.52
C ASP A 208 -19.26 15.92 -9.48
N LEU A 209 -19.63 16.65 -8.43
CA LEU A 209 -18.76 16.95 -7.29
C LEU A 209 -19.17 16.06 -6.12
N ARG A 210 -18.21 15.32 -5.55
CA ARG A 210 -18.44 14.47 -4.38
C ARG A 210 -17.43 14.76 -3.30
N GLY A 211 -17.85 14.68 -2.05
CA GLY A 211 -17.03 15.07 -0.92
C GLY A 211 -17.57 14.57 0.40
N PHE A 212 -16.87 14.95 1.45
CA PHE A 212 -17.39 14.84 2.81
C PHE A 212 -16.95 16.04 3.63
N SER A 213 -17.70 16.31 4.68
CA SER A 213 -17.34 17.26 5.72
C SER A 213 -17.33 16.57 7.07
N MET A 214 -16.38 16.96 7.91
CA MET A 214 -16.36 16.62 9.32
C MET A 214 -16.44 17.91 10.13
N SER A 215 -17.35 18.00 11.10
CA SER A 215 -17.43 19.11 12.06
C SER A 215 -17.48 18.59 13.50
N TYR A 216 -16.63 19.12 14.37
CA TYR A 216 -16.55 18.65 15.75
C TYR A 216 -16.25 19.77 16.75
N ALA A 217 -16.71 19.57 17.98
CA ALA A 217 -16.43 20.47 19.09
C ALA A 217 -14.92 20.48 19.43
N PRO A 218 -14.34 21.62 19.86
CA PRO A 218 -12.91 21.72 20.09
C PRO A 218 -12.34 20.75 21.15
N ASP A 219 -13.17 20.33 22.11
CA ASP A 219 -12.86 19.36 23.16
C ASP A 219 -12.82 17.91 22.66
N ARG A 220 -13.39 17.63 21.48
CA ARG A 220 -13.30 16.32 20.79
C ARG A 220 -12.10 16.21 19.86
N ALA A 221 -11.24 17.22 19.81
CA ALA A 221 -10.21 17.29 18.78
C ALA A 221 -9.13 16.21 18.88
N ASP A 222 -8.72 15.83 20.08
CA ASP A 222 -7.68 14.82 20.26
C ASP A 222 -8.15 13.43 19.78
N GLU A 223 -9.46 13.18 19.87
CA GLU A 223 -10.12 11.98 19.39
C GLU A 223 -10.37 12.02 17.87
N VAL A 224 -10.82 13.16 17.33
CA VAL A 224 -11.34 13.26 15.95
C VAL A 224 -10.29 13.70 14.93
N ALA A 225 -9.33 14.54 15.30
CA ALA A 225 -8.38 15.09 14.33
C ALA A 225 -7.49 14.02 13.65
N PRO A 226 -6.93 13.03 14.38
CA PRO A 226 -6.19 11.92 13.77
C PRO A 226 -7.03 11.15 12.75
N PHE A 227 -8.29 10.85 13.12
CA PHE A 227 -9.25 10.20 12.23
C PHE A 227 -9.49 11.01 10.95
N VAL A 228 -9.68 12.33 11.05
CA VAL A 228 -9.90 13.21 9.90
C VAL A 228 -8.72 13.17 8.93
N THR A 229 -7.49 13.17 9.44
CA THR A 229 -6.29 13.04 8.61
C THR A 229 -6.31 11.74 7.81
N VAL A 230 -6.59 10.60 8.46
CA VAL A 230 -6.65 9.30 7.78
C VAL A 230 -7.82 9.22 6.81
N ALA A 231 -9.02 9.62 7.24
CA ALA A 231 -10.22 9.62 6.41
C ALA A 231 -10.08 10.49 5.15
N SER A 232 -9.35 11.60 5.24
CA SER A 232 -9.08 12.46 4.09
C SER A 232 -8.30 11.76 2.98
N GLN A 233 -7.43 10.80 3.32
CA GLN A 233 -6.57 10.10 2.36
C GLN A 233 -7.22 8.82 1.82
N LEU A 234 -8.10 8.20 2.62
CA LEU A 234 -8.80 6.95 2.26
C LEU A 234 -10.18 7.17 1.63
N PHE A 235 -10.61 8.41 1.46
CA PHE A 235 -11.88 8.73 0.83
C PHE A 235 -11.85 8.44 -0.68
N GLU A 236 -12.76 7.58 -1.12
CA GLU A 236 -13.01 7.24 -2.52
C GLU A 236 -14.31 7.94 -2.99
N PRO A 237 -14.23 9.14 -3.58
CA PRO A 237 -15.40 9.95 -3.93
C PRO A 237 -16.33 9.28 -4.94
N PHE A 238 -15.80 8.47 -5.86
CA PHE A 238 -16.53 7.85 -6.97
C PHE A 238 -16.43 6.31 -6.91
N ALA A 239 -16.67 5.73 -5.72
CA ALA A 239 -16.57 4.28 -5.50
C ALA A 239 -17.75 3.48 -6.11
N GLY A 240 -18.90 4.13 -6.32
CA GLY A 240 -20.08 3.53 -6.92
C GLY A 240 -21.04 4.53 -7.53
N GLU A 241 -22.07 3.99 -8.17
CA GLU A 241 -23.18 4.80 -8.69
C GLU A 241 -24.07 5.27 -7.54
N PRO A 242 -24.44 6.56 -7.50
CA PRO A 242 -25.34 7.09 -6.50
C PRO A 242 -26.75 6.54 -6.71
N GLY A 243 -27.48 6.36 -5.61
CA GLY A 243 -28.91 6.07 -5.60
C GLY A 243 -29.74 7.21 -6.20
N SER A 244 -31.06 7.01 -6.27
CA SER A 244 -32.04 7.95 -6.84
C SER A 244 -31.73 9.43 -6.55
N PRO A 245 -32.03 10.36 -7.48
CA PRO A 245 -31.48 11.71 -7.47
C PRO A 245 -31.72 12.44 -6.15
N LEU A 246 -30.67 13.05 -5.61
CA LEU A 246 -30.74 14.03 -4.53
C LEU A 246 -31.73 15.13 -4.92
N VAL A 247 -32.67 15.47 -4.02
CA VAL A 247 -33.76 16.40 -4.31
C VAL A 247 -33.17 17.76 -4.71
N ALA A 248 -33.39 18.12 -5.97
CA ALA A 248 -32.84 19.29 -6.66
C ALA A 248 -33.45 20.63 -6.23
N ASP A 249 -33.48 20.92 -4.93
CA ASP A 249 -33.80 22.25 -4.39
C ASP A 249 -32.64 22.78 -3.53
N ALA A 250 -31.42 22.69 -4.06
CA ALA A 250 -30.27 23.38 -3.47
C ALA A 250 -30.49 24.90 -3.58
N LYS A 251 -30.99 25.51 -2.50
CA LYS A 251 -30.95 26.95 -2.25
C LYS A 251 -29.52 27.49 -2.51
N PRO A 252 -29.33 28.81 -2.71
CA PRO A 252 -28.08 29.41 -3.24
C PRO A 252 -26.78 29.12 -2.47
N ASN A 253 -26.84 28.42 -1.33
CA ASN A 253 -25.70 27.88 -0.64
C ASN A 253 -26.11 26.66 0.22
N PRO A 254 -25.94 25.40 -0.27
CA PRO A 254 -26.28 24.20 0.50
C PRO A 254 -25.49 24.07 1.82
N PHE A 255 -24.33 24.73 1.93
CA PHE A 255 -23.46 24.67 3.10
C PHE A 255 -23.92 25.56 4.25
N SER A 256 -24.73 26.58 3.98
CA SER A 256 -25.36 27.39 5.02
C SER A 256 -26.29 26.54 5.90
N SER A 257 -26.93 25.50 5.36
CA SER A 257 -27.79 24.59 6.14
C SER A 257 -26.96 23.49 6.82
N MET A 258 -25.95 22.95 6.13
CA MET A 258 -25.02 21.93 6.64
C MET A 258 -24.38 22.34 7.98
N LEU A 259 -23.90 23.58 8.09
CA LEU A 259 -23.19 24.10 9.26
C LEU A 259 -24.09 24.91 10.23
N ALA A 260 -25.37 25.10 9.90
CA ALA A 260 -26.34 25.85 10.72
C ALA A 260 -27.42 24.99 11.40
N ARG A 261 -27.47 23.67 11.17
CA ARG A 261 -28.50 22.77 11.73
C ARG A 261 -28.33 22.56 13.23
N ARG A 262 -28.53 23.60 14.03
CA ARG A 262 -29.03 23.50 15.41
C ARG A 262 -30.53 23.73 15.41
N ARG A 263 -31.27 22.62 15.62
CA ARG A 263 -32.69 22.48 16.02
C ARG A 263 -33.67 21.94 14.98
N THR A 264 -34.47 21.02 15.51
CA THR A 264 -35.74 20.40 15.09
C THR A 264 -35.68 19.38 13.95
N ALA A 265 -35.30 18.15 14.28
CA ALA A 265 -35.97 16.97 13.71
C ALA A 265 -36.96 16.46 14.74
N SER A 266 -38.20 16.95 14.68
CA SER A 266 -39.33 16.25 15.28
C SER A 266 -39.53 14.94 14.54
N GLU A 267 -39.58 13.86 15.30
CA GLU A 267 -40.25 12.58 15.03
C GLU A 267 -40.85 12.45 13.62
N GLY A 268 -40.13 11.79 12.72
CA GLY A 268 -40.67 11.20 11.50
C GLY A 268 -40.46 9.69 11.59
N GLU A 269 -41.55 8.95 11.77
CA GLU A 269 -41.60 7.50 11.96
C GLU A 269 -40.67 6.74 11.01
N ALA A 270 -39.59 6.15 11.56
CA ALA A 270 -38.89 5.05 10.91
C ALA A 270 -39.77 3.80 11.01
N ARG A 271 -40.48 3.48 9.93
CA ARG A 271 -41.09 2.16 9.74
C ARG A 271 -40.20 1.33 8.83
N TYR A 272 -39.43 0.41 9.40
CA TYR A 272 -39.15 -0.89 8.78
C TYR A 272 -38.96 -1.95 9.86
N ALA A 273 -39.37 -3.17 9.50
CA ALA A 273 -39.80 -4.23 10.39
C ALA A 273 -38.71 -4.84 11.27
N MET A 274 -39.09 -5.09 12.51
CA MET A 274 -38.39 -5.94 13.47
C MET A 274 -38.27 -7.37 12.94
N ALA A 275 -37.04 -7.89 12.88
CA ALA A 275 -36.77 -9.32 12.98
C ALA A 275 -35.86 -9.53 14.20
N GLY A 276 -36.40 -10.15 15.23
CA GLY A 276 -35.71 -10.52 16.47
C GLY A 276 -34.87 -11.80 16.34
N PRO A 277 -34.27 -12.27 17.45
CA PRO A 277 -32.84 -12.52 17.56
C PRO A 277 -32.46 -13.99 17.38
N ASN A 278 -31.22 -14.25 16.94
CA ASN A 278 -30.49 -15.45 17.34
C ASN A 278 -28.97 -15.28 17.24
N ASP A 279 -28.31 -15.94 18.19
CA ASP A 279 -26.92 -15.84 18.62
C ASP A 279 -25.85 -16.15 17.56
N GLY A 280 -24.66 -15.57 17.77
CA GLY A 280 -23.41 -16.07 17.20
C GLY A 280 -22.42 -14.98 16.84
N THR A 281 -21.47 -14.72 17.73
CA THR A 281 -20.31 -13.82 17.59
C THR A 281 -19.64 -13.84 16.21
N ALA A 282 -19.59 -12.70 15.53
CA ALA A 282 -18.65 -12.41 14.45
C ALA A 282 -18.35 -10.90 14.44
N GLY A 283 -17.17 -10.51 14.93
CA GLY A 283 -16.65 -9.16 14.76
C GLY A 283 -16.16 -9.00 13.32
N ALA A 284 -16.76 -8.07 12.59
CA ALA A 284 -16.35 -7.74 11.23
C ALA A 284 -15.03 -6.96 11.27
N ASN A 285 -13.99 -7.52 10.65
CA ASN A 285 -12.69 -6.89 10.47
C ASN A 285 -12.70 -5.99 9.22
N LEU A 286 -12.01 -4.86 9.30
CA LEU A 286 -12.12 -3.75 8.34
C LEU A 286 -11.48 -3.93 6.97
N PHE A 287 -10.98 -5.11 6.66
CA PHE A 287 -10.33 -5.42 5.39
C PHE A 287 -10.77 -6.80 4.89
N GLU A 288 -12.07 -6.95 4.63
CA GLU A 288 -12.55 -8.01 3.74
C GLU A 288 -12.94 -7.36 2.41
N LEU A 289 -12.05 -7.44 1.40
CA LEU A 289 -12.40 -7.06 0.03
C LEU A 289 -13.52 -8.00 -0.47
N PRO A 290 -14.54 -7.51 -1.20
CA PRO A 290 -15.65 -8.34 -1.66
C PRO A 290 -15.15 -9.52 -2.50
N ARG A 291 -15.45 -10.74 -2.06
CA ARG A 291 -15.31 -11.94 -2.88
C ARG A 291 -16.14 -11.78 -4.15
N GLU A 292 -15.48 -11.85 -5.30
CA GLU A 292 -16.13 -11.76 -6.60
C GLU A 292 -17.30 -12.74 -6.74
N ARG A 293 -18.50 -12.19 -6.95
CA ARG A 293 -19.57 -12.92 -7.63
C ARG A 293 -19.31 -12.84 -9.13
N ARG A 294 -19.10 -14.00 -9.74
CA ARG A 294 -19.20 -14.23 -11.18
C ARG A 294 -20.40 -13.46 -11.77
N TYR A 295 -20.13 -12.46 -12.59
CA TYR A 295 -21.04 -12.03 -13.64
C TYR A 295 -20.35 -12.24 -14.99
N GLY A 296 -21.09 -12.87 -15.89
CA GLY A 296 -20.62 -13.35 -17.16
C GLY A 296 -20.25 -12.24 -18.15
N SER A 297 -19.42 -12.65 -19.09
CA SER A 297 -19.12 -12.01 -20.37
C SER A 297 -20.32 -11.30 -21.01
N ALA A 298 -20.22 -9.98 -21.16
CA ALA A 298 -20.85 -9.22 -22.23
C ALA A 298 -19.96 -7.99 -22.53
N GLY A 299 -19.58 -7.84 -23.80
CA GLY A 299 -18.44 -7.07 -24.26
C GLY A 299 -18.53 -5.55 -24.11
N LEU A 300 -17.35 -4.94 -24.04
CA LEU A 300 -17.12 -3.53 -24.30
C LEU A 300 -16.03 -3.41 -25.36
N GLU A 301 -16.38 -2.80 -26.49
CA GLU A 301 -15.45 -2.25 -27.47
C GLU A 301 -14.67 -1.05 -26.88
N PRO A 302 -13.47 -0.75 -27.41
CA PRO A 302 -12.56 0.23 -26.84
C PRO A 302 -12.96 1.68 -27.19
N ALA A 303 -13.11 2.54 -26.17
CA ALA A 303 -13.08 3.98 -26.36
C ALA A 303 -11.61 4.43 -26.53
N GLN A 304 -11.32 5.01 -27.69
CA GLN A 304 -9.97 5.45 -28.06
C GLN A 304 -9.60 6.80 -27.45
N GLY A 305 -8.35 6.88 -26.94
CA GLY A 305 -7.43 8.00 -27.19
C GLY A 305 -7.47 9.21 -26.27
N VAL A 306 -6.59 9.22 -25.25
CA VAL A 306 -5.80 10.41 -24.88
C VAL A 306 -4.35 9.97 -24.72
N SER A 307 -3.46 10.55 -25.53
CA SER A 307 -2.01 10.29 -25.49
C SER A 307 -1.37 10.91 -24.23
N PRO A 308 -0.36 10.27 -23.63
CA PRO A 308 0.34 10.80 -22.46
C PRO A 308 1.17 12.04 -22.79
N GLN A 309 1.18 13.03 -21.89
CA GLN A 309 2.08 14.20 -21.97
C GLN A 309 3.52 13.81 -21.57
N PRO A 310 4.55 14.28 -22.28
CA PRO A 310 5.95 14.03 -21.92
C PRO A 310 6.41 15.00 -20.83
N GLY A 311 6.92 14.48 -19.71
CA GLY A 311 7.64 15.30 -18.71
C GLY A 311 7.59 14.85 -17.26
N THR A 312 6.79 13.85 -16.89
CA THR A 312 6.88 13.18 -15.59
C THR A 312 7.76 11.94 -15.76
N PRO A 313 8.81 11.70 -14.96
CA PRO A 313 9.45 10.39 -14.96
C PRO A 313 8.39 9.38 -14.51
N ALA A 314 7.96 8.50 -15.41
CA ALA A 314 7.28 7.28 -15.01
C ALA A 314 8.25 6.56 -14.06
N PHE A 315 7.85 6.33 -12.81
CA PHE A 315 8.59 5.39 -11.98
C PHE A 315 8.23 4.01 -12.51
N ASP A 316 9.07 3.51 -13.43
CA ASP A 316 9.00 2.18 -13.99
C ASP A 316 8.73 1.14 -12.88
N MET A 317 7.72 0.28 -13.06
CA MET A 317 7.60 -0.94 -12.25
C MET A 317 8.78 -1.85 -12.60
N ALA A 318 9.89 -1.69 -11.86
CA ALA A 318 11.13 -2.40 -12.09
C ALA A 318 11.18 -3.70 -11.26
N GLY A 319 11.47 -4.81 -11.94
CA GLY A 319 11.76 -6.12 -11.36
C GLY A 319 13.07 -6.68 -11.90
N SER A 320 13.30 -7.96 -11.62
CA SER A 320 14.42 -8.73 -12.14
C SER A 320 13.91 -9.90 -12.98
N GLY A 321 14.77 -10.41 -13.84
CA GLY A 321 14.54 -11.64 -14.58
C GLY A 321 15.86 -12.35 -14.82
N PHE A 322 15.80 -13.59 -15.26
CA PHE A 322 16.98 -14.37 -15.58
C PHE A 322 16.79 -15.25 -16.80
N VAL A 323 17.89 -15.53 -17.49
CA VAL A 323 17.90 -16.29 -18.74
C VAL A 323 17.56 -17.77 -18.45
N VAL A 324 16.55 -18.29 -19.14
CA VAL A 324 16.10 -19.69 -19.04
C VAL A 324 16.29 -20.47 -20.34
N ALA A 325 16.36 -19.76 -21.47
CA ALA A 325 16.72 -20.31 -22.77
C ALA A 325 17.28 -19.17 -23.65
N LYS A 326 17.78 -19.51 -24.85
CA LYS A 326 18.30 -18.52 -25.79
C LYS A 326 17.24 -17.46 -26.10
N GLY A 327 17.53 -16.20 -25.77
CA GLY A 327 16.63 -15.06 -25.99
C GLY A 327 15.46 -14.97 -25.01
N TRP A 328 15.30 -15.93 -24.10
CA TRP A 328 14.17 -16.02 -23.18
C TRP A 328 14.61 -15.79 -21.73
N LEU A 329 13.96 -14.83 -21.09
CA LEU A 329 14.05 -14.59 -19.65
C LEU A 329 12.76 -15.02 -18.95
N LEU A 330 12.91 -15.45 -17.70
CA LEU A 330 11.80 -15.64 -16.77
C LEU A 330 11.78 -14.49 -15.76
N THR A 331 10.58 -14.01 -15.43
CA THR A 331 10.32 -13.02 -14.37
C THR A 331 8.95 -13.31 -13.73
N ASN A 332 8.45 -12.43 -12.86
CA ASN A 332 7.09 -12.54 -12.35
C ASN A 332 6.05 -11.92 -13.28
N ALA A 333 4.83 -12.48 -13.29
CA ALA A 333 3.72 -11.93 -14.05
C ALA A 333 3.39 -10.49 -13.65
N HIS A 334 3.38 -10.20 -12.35
CA HIS A 334 3.07 -8.85 -11.87
C HIS A 334 4.09 -7.78 -12.27
N VAL A 335 5.32 -8.16 -12.65
CA VAL A 335 6.35 -7.21 -13.13
C VAL A 335 6.02 -6.71 -14.53
N VAL A 336 5.40 -7.55 -15.37
CA VAL A 336 5.14 -7.25 -16.79
C VAL A 336 3.66 -7.02 -17.12
N ARG A 337 2.78 -7.11 -16.13
CA ARG A 337 1.33 -7.00 -16.34
C ARG A 337 0.93 -5.55 -16.61
N GLY A 338 0.24 -5.32 -17.72
CA GLY A 338 -0.31 -4.01 -18.08
C GLY A 338 0.69 -3.04 -18.73
N CYS A 339 1.93 -3.49 -18.98
CA CYS A 339 2.95 -2.67 -19.61
C CYS A 339 2.65 -2.42 -21.09
N LYS A 340 2.97 -1.22 -21.60
CA LYS A 340 2.92 -0.96 -23.05
C LYS A 340 4.11 -1.55 -23.77
N ALA A 341 5.28 -1.51 -23.14
CA ALA A 341 6.46 -2.28 -23.54
C ALA A 341 7.19 -2.79 -22.29
N VAL A 342 8.03 -3.81 -22.50
CA VAL A 342 8.91 -4.34 -21.45
C VAL A 342 10.34 -4.23 -21.94
N GLU A 343 11.18 -3.56 -21.16
CA GLU A 343 12.60 -3.39 -21.41
C GLU A 343 13.40 -4.32 -20.51
N VAL A 344 14.43 -4.96 -21.08
CA VAL A 344 15.36 -5.83 -20.37
C VAL A 344 16.74 -5.19 -20.40
N GLY A 345 17.44 -5.18 -19.27
CA GLY A 345 18.74 -4.50 -19.21
C GLY A 345 18.59 -2.99 -19.40
N SER A 346 19.44 -2.39 -20.23
CA SER A 346 19.45 -0.95 -20.51
C SER A 346 18.66 -0.54 -21.76
N ASP A 347 18.42 -1.47 -22.68
CA ASP A 347 18.16 -1.13 -24.09
C ASP A 347 17.56 -2.29 -24.92
N MET A 348 17.10 -3.38 -24.29
CA MET A 348 16.55 -4.52 -25.01
C MET A 348 15.02 -4.61 -24.84
N THR A 349 14.28 -4.17 -25.85
CA THR A 349 12.81 -4.26 -25.87
C THR A 349 12.34 -5.69 -26.09
N ALA A 350 11.35 -6.11 -25.31
CA ALA A 350 10.67 -7.40 -25.44
C ALA A 350 9.91 -7.50 -26.76
N THR A 351 10.05 -8.65 -27.42
CA THR A 351 9.38 -9.00 -28.68
C THR A 351 8.24 -9.99 -28.50
N ASP A 352 8.25 -10.76 -27.42
CA ASP A 352 7.16 -11.67 -27.02
C ASP A 352 7.07 -11.72 -25.49
N ILE A 353 5.85 -11.83 -24.95
CA ILE A 353 5.58 -11.96 -23.53
C ILE A 353 4.51 -13.03 -23.34
N ARG A 354 4.80 -14.02 -22.49
CA ARG A 354 3.85 -15.08 -22.12
C ARG A 354 3.65 -15.10 -20.63
N ILE A 355 2.40 -15.12 -20.18
CA ILE A 355 2.05 -14.88 -18.78
C ILE A 355 1.30 -16.09 -18.22
N ASP A 356 1.69 -16.53 -17.03
CA ASP A 356 0.93 -17.40 -16.14
C ASP A 356 0.56 -16.61 -14.87
N ASP A 357 -0.63 -16.01 -14.91
CA ASP A 357 -1.15 -15.23 -13.79
C ASP A 357 -1.39 -16.08 -12.54
N GLN A 358 -1.70 -17.37 -12.70
CA GLN A 358 -2.01 -18.24 -11.56
C GLN A 358 -0.78 -18.49 -10.72
N ASN A 359 0.38 -18.70 -11.36
CA ASN A 359 1.64 -18.97 -10.66
C ASN A 359 2.53 -17.73 -10.53
N ASP A 360 2.09 -16.57 -11.02
CA ASP A 360 2.84 -15.31 -11.01
C ASP A 360 4.19 -15.41 -11.75
N LEU A 361 4.18 -16.07 -12.92
CA LEU A 361 5.34 -16.24 -13.78
C LEU A 361 5.10 -15.57 -15.14
N ALA A 362 6.14 -15.01 -15.73
CA ALA A 362 6.12 -14.55 -17.11
C ALA A 362 7.43 -14.86 -17.83
N LEU A 363 7.31 -15.19 -19.11
CA LEU A 363 8.42 -15.30 -20.05
C LEU A 363 8.49 -14.03 -20.88
N VAL A 364 9.71 -13.51 -21.05
CA VAL A 364 10.01 -12.34 -21.86
C VAL A 364 11.06 -12.72 -22.90
N HIS A 365 10.76 -12.50 -24.17
CA HIS A 365 11.70 -12.75 -25.27
C HIS A 365 12.33 -11.46 -25.79
N VAL A 366 13.63 -11.45 -26.04
CA VAL A 366 14.35 -10.34 -26.67
C VAL A 366 15.19 -10.82 -27.84
N GLU A 367 15.30 -10.02 -28.90
CA GLU A 367 16.16 -10.28 -30.06
C GLU A 367 17.61 -9.79 -29.82
N ALA A 368 18.19 -10.20 -28.69
CA ALA A 368 19.54 -9.82 -28.30
C ALA A 368 20.33 -11.02 -27.73
N SER A 369 21.65 -10.90 -27.70
CA SER A 369 22.49 -11.91 -27.07
C SER A 369 22.49 -11.70 -25.56
N LEU A 370 21.91 -12.66 -24.84
CA LEU A 370 21.91 -12.71 -23.38
C LEU A 370 23.05 -13.61 -22.87
N GLY A 371 23.29 -13.58 -21.57
CA GLY A 371 24.15 -14.53 -20.87
C GLY A 371 23.65 -15.98 -20.97
N GLU A 372 24.47 -16.92 -20.49
CA GLU A 372 24.15 -18.33 -20.55
C GLU A 372 22.90 -18.68 -19.71
N PRO A 373 21.96 -19.49 -20.24
CA PRO A 373 20.78 -19.90 -19.50
C PRO A 373 21.14 -20.63 -18.19
N LEU A 374 20.49 -20.22 -17.11
CA LEU A 374 20.60 -20.88 -15.82
C LEU A 374 19.94 -22.26 -15.85
N ALA A 375 20.53 -23.21 -15.14
CA ALA A 375 20.00 -24.56 -15.07
C ALA A 375 18.95 -24.68 -13.95
N ILE A 376 17.75 -25.14 -14.30
CA ILE A 376 16.65 -25.35 -13.36
C ILE A 376 16.87 -26.65 -12.60
N SER A 377 16.72 -26.63 -11.27
CA SER A 377 16.86 -27.82 -10.44
C SER A 377 15.74 -28.82 -10.73
N ALA A 378 16.09 -30.06 -11.08
CA ALA A 378 15.14 -31.17 -11.16
C ALA A 378 14.88 -31.84 -9.80
N THR A 379 15.65 -31.47 -8.78
CA THR A 379 15.46 -31.97 -7.41
C THR A 379 14.55 -31.07 -6.63
N LYS A 380 13.74 -31.68 -5.75
CA LYS A 380 12.91 -30.91 -4.83
C LYS A 380 13.79 -30.11 -3.86
N PRO A 381 13.49 -28.82 -3.64
CA PRO A 381 14.14 -28.02 -2.61
C PRO A 381 14.08 -28.71 -1.25
N ARG A 382 15.12 -28.54 -0.43
CA ARG A 382 15.20 -29.12 0.92
C ARG A 382 15.07 -28.04 1.98
N LEU A 383 14.45 -28.40 3.11
CA LEU A 383 14.39 -27.52 4.27
C LEU A 383 15.80 -27.23 4.79
N GLY A 384 16.09 -25.96 5.07
CA GLY A 384 17.40 -25.50 5.54
C GLY A 384 18.47 -25.40 4.45
N GLU A 385 18.14 -25.63 3.18
CA GLU A 385 19.07 -25.49 2.05
C GLU A 385 19.51 -24.03 1.90
N ASP A 386 20.83 -23.81 1.85
CA ASP A 386 21.43 -22.49 1.59
C ASP A 386 21.04 -22.00 0.20
N ILE A 387 20.56 -20.76 0.14
CA ILE A 387 20.15 -20.10 -1.10
C ILE A 387 20.71 -18.68 -1.21
N LEU A 388 20.83 -18.24 -2.46
CA LEU A 388 21.15 -16.88 -2.86
C LEU A 388 19.98 -16.33 -3.68
N ALA A 389 19.47 -15.17 -3.31
CA ALA A 389 18.53 -14.41 -4.12
C ALA A 389 19.30 -13.31 -4.85
N LEU A 390 19.12 -13.23 -6.17
CA LEU A 390 19.82 -12.27 -7.02
C LEU A 390 18.81 -11.36 -7.72
N GLY A 391 19.11 -10.06 -7.79
CA GLY A 391 18.24 -9.11 -8.46
C GLY A 391 18.78 -7.68 -8.50
N PHE A 392 18.05 -6.79 -9.14
CA PHE A 392 18.37 -5.37 -9.33
C PHE A 392 17.36 -4.49 -8.59
N PRO A 393 17.58 -4.20 -7.30
CA PRO A 393 16.72 -3.27 -6.57
C PRO A 393 16.89 -1.84 -7.10
N LEU A 394 15.77 -1.19 -7.48
CA LEU A 394 15.66 0.28 -7.66
C LEU A 394 16.70 0.95 -8.57
N ARG A 395 16.70 0.64 -9.88
CA ARG A 395 17.61 1.25 -10.88
C ARG A 395 17.50 2.77 -11.04
N SER A 396 16.41 3.38 -10.61
CA SER A 396 16.24 4.84 -10.73
C SER A 396 17.03 5.65 -9.67
N ILE A 397 17.67 4.99 -8.68
CA ILE A 397 18.30 5.66 -7.53
C ILE A 397 19.66 5.05 -7.08
N LEU A 398 19.92 3.76 -7.34
CA LEU A 398 21.14 3.06 -6.89
C LEU A 398 22.10 2.70 -8.05
N ALA A 399 23.29 2.17 -7.71
CA ALA A 399 24.24 1.65 -8.70
C ALA A 399 23.60 0.56 -9.58
N ASP A 400 23.95 0.52 -10.87
CA ASP A 400 23.53 -0.50 -11.86
C ASP A 400 23.98 -1.95 -11.52
N SER A 401 24.40 -2.21 -10.29
CA SER A 401 25.02 -3.46 -9.86
C SER A 401 24.01 -4.45 -9.28
N LEU A 402 24.15 -5.70 -9.69
CA LEU A 402 23.43 -6.85 -9.17
C LEU A 402 23.57 -6.94 -7.64
N ASN A 403 22.44 -7.07 -6.94
CA ASN A 403 22.38 -7.37 -5.52
C ASN A 403 22.30 -8.88 -5.29
N VAL A 404 22.96 -9.36 -4.24
CA VAL A 404 22.93 -10.75 -3.83
C VAL A 404 22.67 -10.82 -2.34
N THR A 405 21.59 -11.48 -1.95
CA THR A 405 21.28 -11.77 -0.54
C THR A 405 21.33 -13.26 -0.29
N ARG A 406 21.86 -13.65 0.87
CA ARG A 406 21.94 -15.04 1.31
C ARG A 406 20.88 -15.34 2.36
N GLY A 407 20.34 -16.54 2.31
CA GLY A 407 19.51 -17.11 3.36
C GLY A 407 19.40 -18.62 3.19
N ASN A 408 18.31 -19.18 3.67
CA ASN A 408 17.97 -20.59 3.51
C ASN A 408 16.49 -20.77 3.15
N VAL A 409 16.13 -21.99 2.76
CA VAL A 409 14.72 -22.42 2.64
C VAL A 409 14.16 -22.69 4.04
N SER A 410 13.29 -21.80 4.52
CA SER A 410 12.66 -21.86 5.85
C SER A 410 11.43 -22.78 5.89
N SER A 411 10.73 -22.96 4.76
CA SER A 411 9.60 -23.88 4.61
C SER A 411 9.44 -24.32 3.16
N LEU A 412 8.94 -25.54 2.94
CA LEU A 412 8.62 -26.08 1.61
C LEU A 412 7.21 -25.73 1.13
N LEU A 413 6.50 -24.95 1.94
CA LEU A 413 5.15 -24.46 1.68
C LEU A 413 5.11 -22.95 1.92
N GLY A 414 4.29 -22.27 1.13
CA GLY A 414 3.97 -20.86 1.31
C GLY A 414 2.97 -20.61 2.43
N LEU A 415 2.48 -19.36 2.46
CA LEU A 415 1.42 -18.94 3.37
C LEU A 415 0.19 -19.87 3.25
N MET A 416 -0.47 -20.16 4.38
CA MET A 416 -1.64 -21.07 4.42
C MET A 416 -1.38 -22.47 3.81
N ASN A 417 -0.13 -22.95 3.90
CA ASN A 417 0.30 -24.22 3.30
C ASN A 417 0.19 -24.26 1.76
N ASP A 418 0.29 -23.12 1.08
CA ASP A 418 0.26 -23.08 -0.39
C ASP A 418 1.45 -23.87 -0.97
N PRO A 419 1.20 -24.98 -1.70
CA PRO A 419 2.26 -25.85 -2.18
C PRO A 419 3.03 -25.30 -3.38
N ARG A 420 2.64 -24.14 -3.92
CA ARG A 420 3.29 -23.49 -5.07
C ARG A 420 4.52 -22.67 -4.68
N TYR A 421 4.63 -22.31 -3.41
CA TYR A 421 5.69 -21.43 -2.89
C TYR A 421 6.60 -22.14 -1.89
N LEU A 422 7.81 -21.61 -1.76
CA LEU A 422 8.75 -21.84 -0.67
C LEU A 422 8.75 -20.61 0.23
N GLN A 423 8.95 -20.82 1.52
CA GLN A 423 9.35 -19.74 2.42
C GLN A 423 10.87 -19.70 2.50
N ILE A 424 11.45 -18.50 2.43
CA ILE A 424 12.88 -18.27 2.49
C ILE A 424 13.21 -17.21 3.54
N SER A 425 14.41 -17.29 4.11
CA SER A 425 14.93 -16.29 5.04
C SER A 425 15.80 -15.21 4.38
N ALA A 426 16.19 -15.40 3.11
CA ALA A 426 16.97 -14.40 2.39
C ALA A 426 16.19 -13.08 2.32
N PRO A 427 16.81 -11.94 2.68
CA PRO A 427 16.18 -10.63 2.51
C PRO A 427 15.80 -10.38 1.04
N VAL A 428 14.55 -9.97 0.81
CA VAL A 428 14.01 -9.61 -0.51
C VAL A 428 13.53 -8.16 -0.44
N GLN A 429 13.76 -7.39 -1.50
CA GLN A 429 13.37 -5.99 -1.63
C GLN A 429 12.67 -5.76 -2.98
N PRO A 430 11.86 -4.69 -3.14
CA PRO A 430 11.33 -4.28 -4.45
C PRO A 430 12.45 -4.20 -5.51
N GLY A 431 12.22 -4.82 -6.66
CA GLY A 431 13.21 -5.00 -7.72
C GLY A 431 13.86 -6.39 -7.75
N ASN A 432 13.87 -7.15 -6.65
CA ASN A 432 14.30 -8.56 -6.66
C ASN A 432 13.20 -9.51 -7.18
N SER A 433 11.94 -9.06 -7.24
CA SER A 433 10.82 -9.84 -7.81
C SER A 433 11.14 -10.31 -9.22
N GLY A 434 10.99 -11.61 -9.46
CA GLY A 434 11.29 -12.26 -10.73
C GLY A 434 12.76 -12.68 -10.88
N GLY A 435 13.63 -12.27 -9.95
CA GLY A 435 15.02 -12.72 -9.89
C GLY A 435 15.17 -14.19 -9.48
N PRO A 436 16.28 -14.85 -9.83
CA PRO A 436 16.49 -16.25 -9.51
C PRO A 436 16.82 -16.43 -8.03
N LEU A 437 16.26 -17.49 -7.45
CA LEU A 437 16.71 -18.09 -6.20
C LEU A 437 17.59 -19.28 -6.56
N VAL A 438 18.88 -19.23 -6.25
CA VAL A 438 19.84 -20.29 -6.58
C VAL A 438 20.43 -20.92 -5.33
N ASP A 439 20.83 -22.19 -5.40
CA ASP A 439 21.68 -22.78 -4.37
C ASP A 439 23.17 -22.52 -4.61
N LEU A 440 24.02 -23.02 -3.72
CA LEU A 440 25.48 -22.84 -3.83
C LEU A 440 26.13 -23.62 -5.00
N ALA A 441 25.38 -24.44 -5.74
CA ALA A 441 25.85 -25.01 -7.01
C ALA A 441 25.38 -24.19 -8.23
N GLY A 442 24.78 -23.01 -8.01
CA GLY A 442 24.27 -22.13 -9.08
C GLY A 442 22.98 -22.65 -9.74
N ARG A 443 22.29 -23.62 -9.12
CA ARG A 443 21.07 -24.23 -9.68
C ARG A 443 19.88 -23.40 -9.26
N VAL A 444 18.97 -23.11 -10.19
CA VAL A 444 17.73 -22.38 -9.86
C VAL A 444 16.81 -23.30 -9.06
N VAL A 445 16.60 -22.94 -7.79
CA VAL A 445 15.72 -23.62 -6.84
C VAL A 445 14.45 -22.83 -6.55
N GLY A 446 14.26 -21.69 -7.21
CA GLY A 446 13.00 -20.95 -7.21
C GLY A 446 13.09 -19.59 -7.91
N VAL A 447 11.99 -18.85 -7.89
CA VAL A 447 11.91 -17.46 -8.40
C VAL A 447 11.41 -16.58 -7.27
N VAL A 448 12.16 -15.54 -6.93
CA VAL A 448 11.80 -14.61 -5.85
C VAL A 448 10.48 -13.92 -6.19
N THR A 449 9.53 -13.85 -5.24
CA THR A 449 8.25 -13.14 -5.41
C THR A 449 7.99 -12.28 -4.17
N ALA A 450 7.53 -11.05 -4.37
CA ALA A 450 7.21 -10.10 -3.31
C ALA A 450 5.87 -10.38 -2.60
N LYS A 451 5.45 -11.66 -2.51
CA LYS A 451 4.17 -12.03 -1.90
C LYS A 451 4.31 -12.30 -0.41
N LEU A 452 4.45 -11.21 0.36
CA LEU A 452 3.93 -11.15 1.71
C LEU A 452 3.38 -9.74 1.91
N ASP A 453 2.06 -9.62 1.98
CA ASP A 453 1.47 -8.40 2.54
C ASP A 453 1.66 -8.49 4.06
N ALA A 454 2.80 -7.97 4.52
CA ALA A 454 3.17 -7.94 5.93
C ALA A 454 2.12 -7.21 6.79
N VAL A 455 1.32 -6.32 6.17
CA VAL A 455 0.19 -5.65 6.80
C VAL A 455 -0.98 -6.64 6.95
N ALA A 456 -1.33 -7.38 5.89
CA ALA A 456 -2.41 -8.38 5.96
C ALA A 456 -2.11 -9.54 6.94
N VAL A 457 -0.84 -9.94 7.10
CA VAL A 457 -0.47 -10.95 8.09
C VAL A 457 -0.42 -10.36 9.50
N ALA A 458 0.12 -9.15 9.68
CA ALA A 458 0.08 -8.46 10.96
C ALA A 458 -1.35 -8.20 11.46
N ASP A 459 -2.27 -7.87 10.55
CA ASP A 459 -3.69 -7.66 10.85
C ASP A 459 -4.40 -8.99 11.23
N ALA A 460 -3.89 -10.13 10.74
CA ALA A 460 -4.46 -11.45 11.02
C ALA A 460 -3.85 -12.15 12.25
N THR A 461 -2.57 -11.93 12.54
CA THR A 461 -1.83 -12.66 13.60
C THR A 461 -1.40 -11.77 14.77
N GLY A 462 -1.45 -10.44 14.63
CA GLY A 462 -0.93 -9.49 15.62
C GLY A 462 0.59 -9.41 15.68
N ASP A 463 1.29 -10.09 14.76
CA ASP A 463 2.76 -10.16 14.67
C ASP A 463 3.18 -9.78 13.24
N ILE A 464 4.15 -8.86 13.10
CA ILE A 464 4.77 -8.60 11.79
C ILE A 464 5.80 -9.70 11.55
N PRO A 465 5.59 -10.60 10.57
CA PRO A 465 6.50 -11.71 10.38
C PRO A 465 7.86 -11.21 9.91
N GLN A 466 8.88 -11.40 10.74
CA GLN A 466 10.26 -11.07 10.41
C GLN A 466 10.87 -12.17 9.54
N SER A 467 11.64 -11.79 8.52
CA SER A 467 12.38 -12.73 7.64
C SER A 467 11.52 -13.82 6.98
N ILE A 468 10.25 -13.51 6.69
CA ILE A 468 9.37 -14.37 5.90
C ILE A 468 9.28 -13.80 4.50
N ASN A 469 10.07 -14.35 3.58
CA ASN A 469 9.98 -14.06 2.16
C ASN A 469 9.55 -15.33 1.41
N PHE A 470 9.10 -15.17 0.17
CA PHE A 470 8.60 -16.28 -0.62
C PHE A 470 9.27 -16.38 -1.98
N ALA A 471 9.35 -17.60 -2.47
CA ALA A 471 9.78 -17.90 -3.83
C ALA A 471 8.86 -18.91 -4.47
N ILE A 472 8.58 -18.75 -5.77
CA ILE A 472 7.88 -19.75 -6.58
C ILE A 472 8.79 -20.94 -6.77
N ARG A 473 8.24 -22.14 -6.66
CA ARG A 473 9.02 -23.39 -6.72
C ARG A 473 9.51 -23.74 -8.13
N PRO A 474 10.60 -24.52 -8.26
CA PRO A 474 11.21 -24.82 -9.55
C PRO A 474 10.37 -25.79 -10.39
N ASP A 475 9.47 -26.57 -9.79
CA ASP A 475 8.51 -27.42 -10.51
C ASP A 475 7.44 -26.61 -11.25
N ALA A 476 6.96 -25.52 -10.65
CA ALA A 476 6.08 -24.58 -11.35
C ALA A 476 6.79 -23.91 -12.53
N VAL A 477 8.06 -23.53 -12.36
CA VAL A 477 8.90 -22.98 -13.44
C VAL A 477 9.06 -23.99 -14.58
N ALA A 478 9.45 -25.22 -14.27
CA ALA A 478 9.63 -26.27 -15.28
C ALA A 478 8.32 -26.57 -16.03
N ALA A 479 7.19 -26.65 -15.31
CA ALA A 479 5.88 -26.85 -15.93
C ALA A 479 5.50 -25.70 -16.86
N PHE A 480 5.76 -24.45 -16.46
CA PHE A 480 5.49 -23.27 -17.28
C PHE A 480 6.36 -23.21 -18.54
N LEU A 481 7.64 -23.56 -18.43
CA LEU A 481 8.56 -23.65 -19.58
C LEU A 481 8.11 -24.75 -20.56
N HIS A 482 7.71 -25.92 -20.06
CA HIS A 482 7.16 -27.00 -20.87
C HIS A 482 5.86 -26.62 -21.57
N ALA A 483 4.94 -25.96 -20.86
CA ALA A 483 3.66 -25.51 -21.43
C ALA A 483 3.82 -24.47 -22.56
N ASN A 484 4.99 -23.83 -22.64
CA ASN A 484 5.34 -22.83 -23.64
C ASN A 484 6.35 -23.34 -24.68
N ASP A 485 6.63 -24.65 -24.71
CA ASP A 485 7.59 -25.29 -25.62
C ASP A 485 9.01 -24.67 -25.56
N ILE A 486 9.41 -24.17 -24.38
CA ILE A 486 10.75 -23.60 -24.16
C ILE A 486 11.70 -24.71 -23.72
N ALA A 487 12.70 -25.01 -24.55
CA ALA A 487 13.77 -25.93 -24.18
C ALA A 487 14.73 -25.26 -23.17
N PHE A 488 14.81 -25.81 -21.96
CA PHE A 488 15.62 -25.28 -20.86
C PHE A 488 16.65 -26.29 -20.36
N ARG A 489 17.69 -25.79 -19.67
CA ARG A 489 18.72 -26.62 -19.06
C ARG A 489 18.24 -27.14 -17.71
N THR A 490 18.36 -28.45 -17.49
CA THR A 490 18.17 -29.07 -16.17
C THR A 490 19.52 -29.20 -15.47
N ALA A 491 19.59 -28.84 -14.19
CA ALA A 491 20.83 -28.90 -13.43
C ALA A 491 21.19 -30.34 -13.01
N ASP A 492 22.49 -30.65 -12.95
CA ASP A 492 22.97 -31.91 -12.37
C ASP A 492 22.78 -31.89 -10.84
N PRO A 493 22.02 -32.84 -10.26
CA PRO A 493 21.86 -32.96 -8.82
C PRO A 493 23.17 -33.13 -8.04
N LYS A 494 24.24 -33.58 -8.71
CA LYS A 494 25.56 -33.89 -8.13
C LYS A 494 26.59 -32.77 -8.30
N SER A 495 26.23 -31.63 -8.91
CA SER A 495 27.13 -30.49 -8.99
C SER A 495 27.66 -30.11 -7.60
N PRO A 496 28.97 -29.86 -7.45
CA PRO A 496 29.54 -29.48 -6.18
C PRO A 496 28.97 -28.13 -5.72
N LEU A 497 28.79 -27.99 -4.40
CA LEU A 497 28.46 -26.70 -3.80
C LEU A 497 29.73 -25.85 -3.73
N GLU A 498 29.62 -24.60 -4.13
CA GLU A 498 30.73 -23.64 -4.20
C GLU A 498 30.66 -22.61 -3.05
N SER A 499 31.64 -21.71 -3.01
CA SER A 499 31.56 -20.55 -2.13
C SER A 499 30.50 -19.56 -2.63
N VAL A 500 30.00 -18.68 -1.75
CA VAL A 500 29.01 -17.66 -2.15
C VAL A 500 29.52 -16.77 -3.30
N PRO A 501 30.76 -16.25 -3.28
CA PRO A 501 31.30 -15.49 -4.42
C PRO A 501 31.38 -16.29 -5.72
N ASP A 502 31.79 -17.57 -5.66
CA ASP A 502 31.95 -18.40 -6.85
C ASP A 502 30.59 -18.75 -7.48
N ALA A 503 29.63 -19.18 -6.65
CA ALA A 503 28.26 -19.44 -7.08
C ALA A 503 27.62 -18.18 -7.69
N THR A 504 27.85 -17.01 -7.09
CA THR A 504 27.40 -15.72 -7.62
C THR A 504 28.05 -15.42 -8.98
N ALA A 505 29.37 -15.60 -9.09
CA ALA A 505 30.09 -15.35 -10.33
C ALA A 505 29.60 -16.25 -11.47
N GLY A 506 29.19 -17.49 -11.17
CA GLY A 506 28.65 -18.43 -12.14
C GLY A 506 27.26 -18.08 -12.69
N VAL A 507 26.47 -17.25 -12.00
CA VAL A 507 25.08 -16.95 -12.39
C VAL A 507 24.80 -15.49 -12.73
N LYS A 508 25.64 -14.55 -12.25
CA LYS A 508 25.38 -13.10 -12.32
C LYS A 508 25.12 -12.57 -13.74
N ASP A 509 25.78 -13.13 -14.75
CA ASP A 509 25.71 -12.64 -16.14
C ASP A 509 24.41 -13.09 -16.84
N ALA A 510 23.63 -13.96 -16.19
CA ALA A 510 22.33 -14.41 -16.67
C ALA A 510 21.16 -13.65 -15.99
N VAL A 511 21.43 -12.70 -15.09
CA VAL A 511 20.40 -11.94 -14.37
C VAL A 511 20.34 -10.54 -14.95
N TYR A 512 19.12 -10.08 -15.25
CA TYR A 512 18.87 -8.78 -15.87
C TYR A 512 17.76 -8.04 -15.14
N PRO A 513 17.80 -6.71 -15.10
CA PRO A 513 16.62 -5.93 -14.72
C PRO A 513 15.55 -6.05 -15.80
N VAL A 514 14.28 -6.06 -15.38
CA VAL A 514 13.11 -6.07 -16.24
C VAL A 514 12.25 -4.86 -15.87
N VAL A 515 11.96 -4.02 -16.84
CA VAL A 515 11.36 -2.71 -16.66
C VAL A 515 10.07 -2.63 -17.47
N CYS A 516 8.96 -2.42 -16.77
CA CYS A 516 7.68 -2.12 -17.38
C CYS A 516 7.63 -0.65 -17.79
N THR A 517 7.41 -0.35 -19.07
CA THR A 517 7.30 1.02 -19.58
C THR A 517 5.87 1.34 -20.02
N ASP A 518 5.48 2.59 -19.77
CA ASP A 518 4.19 3.19 -20.14
C ASP A 518 4.19 3.77 -21.55
#